data_AF-A0A6P4CWZ2-F1
#
_entry.id   AF-A0A6P4CWZ2-F1
#
_cell.length_a   1.000
_cell.length_b   1.000
_cell.length_c   1.000
_cell.angle_alpha   90.00
_cell.angle_beta   90.00
_cell.angle_gamma   90.00
#
_symmetry.space_group_name_H-M   'P 1'
#
loop_
_entity.id
_entity.type
_entity.pdbx_description
1 polymer ?
#
loop_
_entity_poly.entity_id
_entity_poly.type
_entity_poly.pdbx_seq_one_letter_code
_entity_poly.pdbx_strand_id
1 'polypeptide(L)'
;MQAATYGSVFCFSHRNLRINAQTSLVKLHALHPSQLDRKFERNLGPHMHNFPINRKPSRLYVLPNTNDGHPSASTVDDGMNTNHAPSGTSPTFLSNWSPPRYLWRGLSVLILAGQVIMKTLKGKVHWRNTLQQLERVGPRSVGVCLLTAAFVGMAFTIQFVREFTRLGLNRSVGGVLALAFSRELSPVVTSIVVAGRIGSAFAAELGTMQVSEQTDTLRVLGSDPVDYLVTPRVIATCVALPFLTLLCFTIGMASSALLADSVYGVSINIILDSAQRALRPWDIISAMIKSQVFGSIISIVSCAWGVTTLGGAKGVGESTTSAVVISLVGIFVADFALSYCFFQGAGDQLKNCI
;
A
#
# COMPACT_ATOMS: atom_id res chain seq x y z
N MET A 1 17.36 49.32 -34.99
CA MET A 1 15.95 49.77 -35.02
C MET A 1 15.08 48.62 -34.55
N GLN A 2 14.39 48.85 -33.42
CA GLN A 2 13.24 48.17 -32.79
C GLN A 2 12.92 46.69 -33.00
N ALA A 3 12.76 46.02 -31.86
CA ALA A 3 12.02 44.79 -31.61
C ALA A 3 10.50 45.04 -31.50
N ALA A 4 9.70 43.99 -31.72
CA ALA A 4 8.36 43.80 -31.12
C ALA A 4 8.11 42.28 -30.90
N THR A 5 8.05 41.76 -29.66
CA THR A 5 6.88 41.56 -28.74
C THR A 5 6.02 40.35 -29.18
N TYR A 6 5.78 39.28 -28.40
CA TYR A 6 5.14 39.25 -27.07
C TYR A 6 5.55 38.05 -26.17
N GLY A 7 5.79 38.35 -24.89
CA GLY A 7 5.67 37.45 -23.74
C GLY A 7 4.20 37.33 -23.28
N SER A 8 3.83 36.62 -22.22
CA SER A 8 4.31 36.87 -20.85
C SER A 8 3.98 35.73 -19.88
N VAL A 9 4.96 35.49 -19.00
CA VAL A 9 4.89 34.81 -17.70
C VAL A 9 4.17 35.70 -16.69
N PHE A 10 3.41 35.14 -15.75
CA PHE A 10 3.02 35.84 -14.52
C PHE A 10 3.14 34.95 -13.29
N CYS A 11 3.91 35.44 -12.32
CA CYS A 11 4.11 34.96 -10.96
C CYS A 11 3.89 36.18 -10.05
N PHE A 12 3.10 36.06 -8.98
CA PHE A 12 2.98 37.03 -7.86
C PHE A 12 2.03 36.41 -6.80
N SER A 13 2.06 36.64 -5.50
CA SER A 13 3.04 36.99 -4.47
C SER A 13 2.24 37.01 -3.15
N HIS A 14 2.89 36.68 -2.03
CA HIS A 14 2.35 36.71 -0.66
C HIS A 14 1.97 38.13 -0.20
N ARG A 15 0.82 38.31 0.48
CA ARG A 15 0.61 39.40 1.46
C ARG A 15 -0.31 38.98 2.62
N ASN A 16 0.21 39.19 3.83
CA ASN A 16 -0.46 39.19 5.12
C ASN A 16 -1.56 40.29 5.20
N LEU A 17 -2.64 40.05 5.95
CA LEU A 17 -3.27 41.11 6.77
C LEU A 17 -4.00 40.51 7.99
N ARG A 18 -3.73 41.11 9.16
CA ARG A 18 -4.26 40.80 10.50
C ARG A 18 -5.68 41.37 10.72
N ILE A 19 -6.47 40.61 11.49
CA ILE A 19 -7.32 40.98 12.65
C ILE A 19 -8.06 42.33 12.60
N ASN A 20 -9.41 42.27 12.66
CA ASN A 20 -10.15 43.13 13.58
C ASN A 20 -11.44 42.45 14.08
N ALA A 21 -11.65 42.47 15.38
CA ALA A 21 -12.80 41.92 16.08
C ALA A 21 -13.46 43.06 16.86
N GLN A 22 -14.75 43.34 16.62
CA GLN A 22 -15.64 43.91 17.65
C GLN A 22 -17.13 43.94 17.21
N THR A 23 -17.93 43.22 18.00
CA THR A 23 -19.29 43.55 18.50
C THR A 23 -20.43 43.96 17.55
N SER A 24 -21.48 43.12 17.49
CA SER A 24 -22.77 43.42 18.15
C SER A 24 -23.69 42.20 18.20
N LEU A 25 -24.30 42.02 19.38
CA LEU A 25 -25.15 40.91 19.81
C LEU A 25 -26.63 41.37 19.74
N VAL A 26 -27.53 40.39 19.61
CA VAL A 26 -28.98 40.40 19.93
C VAL A 26 -29.96 40.67 18.78
N LYS A 27 -30.59 39.58 18.29
CA LYS A 27 -32.03 39.37 18.49
C LYS A 27 -32.44 37.90 18.33
N LEU A 28 -33.03 37.37 19.40
CA LEU A 28 -33.73 36.09 19.48
C LEU A 28 -34.84 35.98 18.43
N HIS A 29 -35.00 34.81 17.83
CA HIS A 29 -36.32 34.25 17.57
C HIS A 29 -36.31 32.75 17.88
N ALA A 30 -37.00 32.40 18.97
CA ALA A 30 -37.25 31.04 19.40
C ALA A 30 -38.39 30.44 18.58
N LEU A 31 -38.30 29.16 18.20
CA LEU A 31 -39.44 28.26 18.00
C LEU A 31 -38.98 26.80 18.08
N HIS A 32 -39.91 25.98 18.57
CA HIS A 32 -39.75 24.86 19.49
C HIS A 32 -39.52 23.49 18.82
N PRO A 33 -38.78 22.55 19.45
CA PRO A 33 -38.57 21.19 18.94
C PRO A 33 -39.63 20.25 19.52
N SER A 34 -40.59 19.80 18.72
CA SER A 34 -41.55 18.78 19.18
C SER A 34 -42.26 18.09 18.01
N GLN A 35 -41.56 17.33 17.18
CA GLN A 35 -42.16 16.33 16.26
C GLN A 35 -41.08 15.39 15.70
N LEU A 36 -40.42 14.57 16.52
CA LEU A 36 -39.70 13.40 15.99
C LEU A 36 -39.41 12.29 17.02
N ASP A 37 -40.13 12.29 18.15
CA ASP A 37 -39.91 11.34 19.25
C ASP A 37 -41.20 10.60 19.65
N ARG A 38 -42.08 10.31 18.68
CA ARG A 38 -43.39 9.65 18.93
C ARG A 38 -43.65 8.39 18.09
N LYS A 39 -42.62 7.81 17.46
CA LYS A 39 -42.79 6.64 16.59
C LYS A 39 -41.88 5.45 16.92
N PHE A 40 -41.33 5.37 18.13
CA PHE A 40 -40.56 4.19 18.56
C PHE A 40 -40.85 3.69 19.99
N GLU A 41 -41.85 4.22 20.69
CA GLU A 41 -42.30 3.76 22.02
C GLU A 41 -43.59 2.92 21.98
N ARG A 42 -43.71 1.99 21.03
CA ARG A 42 -44.71 0.91 21.09
C ARG A 42 -44.09 -0.38 20.62
N ASN A 43 -43.39 -1.06 21.52
CA ASN A 43 -43.32 -2.52 21.63
C ASN A 43 -42.15 -2.90 22.56
N LEU A 44 -42.41 -3.00 23.86
CA LEU A 44 -42.18 -4.19 24.69
C LEU A 44 -42.29 -3.82 26.18
N GLY A 45 -43.23 -4.47 26.86
CA GLY A 45 -43.30 -4.54 28.31
C GLY A 45 -42.25 -5.50 28.91
N PRO A 46 -42.29 -5.74 30.23
CA PRO A 46 -41.11 -5.63 31.08
C PRO A 46 -40.51 -6.98 31.48
N HIS A 47 -39.18 -7.06 31.53
CA HIS A 47 -38.50 -8.00 32.42
C HIS A 47 -37.33 -7.31 33.12
N MET A 48 -37.49 -7.13 34.44
CA MET A 48 -36.48 -6.66 35.38
C MET A 48 -35.27 -7.59 35.40
N HIS A 49 -34.07 -7.04 35.24
CA HIS A 49 -32.91 -7.49 36.01
C HIS A 49 -31.98 -6.31 36.29
N ASN A 50 -31.89 -5.96 37.58
CA ASN A 50 -30.99 -4.97 38.15
C ASN A 50 -29.51 -5.38 37.95
N PHE A 51 -28.70 -4.52 37.35
CA PHE A 51 -27.24 -4.52 37.53
C PHE A 51 -26.76 -3.10 37.85
N PRO A 52 -25.98 -2.90 38.93
CA PRO A 52 -25.59 -1.57 39.40
C PRO A 52 -24.49 -0.96 38.53
N ILE A 53 -24.76 0.21 37.94
CA ILE A 53 -23.78 1.04 37.24
C ILE A 53 -23.02 1.90 38.27
N ASN A 54 -21.74 1.59 38.47
CA ASN A 54 -20.83 2.35 39.32
C ASN A 54 -20.36 3.64 38.62
N ARG A 55 -21.08 4.76 38.82
CA ARG A 55 -20.64 6.11 38.40
C ARG A 55 -19.69 6.69 39.44
N LYS A 56 -18.39 6.78 39.14
CA LYS A 56 -17.46 7.68 39.87
C LYS A 56 -17.49 9.08 39.24
N PRO A 57 -17.77 10.16 40.01
CA PRO A 57 -17.67 11.53 39.52
C PRO A 57 -16.25 12.06 39.77
N SER A 58 -15.44 12.21 38.73
CA SER A 58 -14.18 12.97 38.84
C SER A 58 -14.45 14.45 38.59
N ARG A 59 -14.56 15.22 39.69
CA ARG A 59 -14.66 16.69 39.69
C ARG A 59 -13.37 17.30 39.13
N LEU A 60 -13.54 18.18 38.15
CA LEU A 60 -12.53 19.07 37.59
C LEU A 60 -12.29 20.22 38.58
N TYR A 61 -11.08 20.35 39.14
CA TYR A 61 -10.68 21.55 39.90
C TYR A 61 -9.70 22.36 39.05
N VAL A 62 -10.12 23.57 38.69
CA VAL A 62 -9.28 24.63 38.11
C VAL A 62 -8.77 25.47 39.29
N LEU A 63 -7.46 25.55 39.48
CA LEU A 63 -6.81 26.50 40.39
C LEU A 63 -6.02 27.52 39.56
N PRO A 64 -6.19 28.83 39.82
CA PRO A 64 -5.53 29.89 39.05
C PRO A 64 -4.06 29.99 39.45
N ASN A 65 -3.21 30.27 38.46
CA ASN A 65 -1.78 30.47 38.63
C ASN A 65 -1.50 31.98 38.81
N THR A 66 -0.88 32.36 39.93
CA THR A 66 -0.31 33.70 40.11
C THR A 66 0.96 33.62 40.96
N ASN A 67 2.09 33.58 40.26
CA ASN A 67 3.33 34.35 40.45
C ASN A 67 4.16 34.32 41.76
N ASP A 68 5.46 34.17 41.51
CA ASP A 68 6.63 34.84 42.13
C ASP A 68 7.51 34.08 43.15
N GLY A 69 8.79 33.91 42.75
CA GLY A 69 9.95 33.84 43.66
C GLY A 69 10.66 32.49 43.80
N HIS A 70 11.87 32.38 43.22
CA HIS A 70 12.95 31.43 43.60
C HIS A 70 13.32 31.52 45.11
N PRO A 71 14.20 30.66 45.71
CA PRO A 71 14.79 29.35 45.37
C PRO A 71 14.86 28.32 46.56
N SER A 72 15.46 27.15 46.32
CA SER A 72 16.21 26.29 47.29
C SER A 72 15.48 25.46 48.37
N ALA A 73 15.72 24.14 48.40
CA ALA A 73 15.65 23.26 49.58
C ALA A 73 16.40 21.94 49.26
N SER A 74 17.65 21.78 49.69
CA SER A 74 18.11 21.21 50.97
C SER A 74 18.10 19.67 51.01
N THR A 75 19.31 19.12 50.94
CA THR A 75 19.73 17.77 51.34
C THR A 75 19.43 17.50 52.80
N VAL A 76 18.83 16.34 53.12
CA VAL A 76 18.91 15.69 54.43
C VAL A 76 19.08 14.19 54.18
N ASP A 77 20.28 13.69 54.45
CA ASP A 77 20.59 12.29 54.69
C ASP A 77 20.12 11.92 56.11
N ASP A 78 19.64 10.69 56.28
CA ASP A 78 19.82 9.96 57.55
C ASP A 78 19.79 8.44 57.31
N GLY A 79 21.00 7.87 57.22
CA GLY A 79 21.48 6.80 58.10
C GLY A 79 20.76 5.45 58.17
N MET A 80 21.44 4.41 57.64
CA MET A 80 22.18 3.41 58.46
C MET A 80 21.95 1.93 58.09
N ASN A 81 23.08 1.24 57.92
CA ASN A 81 23.36 -0.21 57.97
C ASN A 81 23.35 -1.08 56.70
N THR A 82 24.56 -1.14 56.11
CA THR A 82 25.42 -2.34 55.94
C THR A 82 24.76 -3.65 55.53
N ASN A 83 24.96 -4.01 54.26
CA ASN A 83 25.38 -5.36 53.86
C ASN A 83 26.23 -5.27 52.59
N HIS A 84 27.54 -5.52 52.73
CA HIS A 84 28.40 -5.85 51.60
C HIS A 84 28.10 -7.29 51.17
N ALA A 85 27.66 -7.46 49.93
CA ALA A 85 27.82 -8.69 49.17
C ALA A 85 28.42 -8.32 47.80
N PRO A 86 29.61 -8.81 47.43
CA PRO A 86 30.16 -8.59 46.11
C PRO A 86 29.52 -9.60 45.17
N SER A 87 28.59 -9.17 44.33
CA SER A 87 28.19 -9.96 43.16
C SER A 87 28.25 -9.08 41.94
N GLY A 88 29.36 -9.23 41.21
CA GLY A 88 29.44 -8.78 39.84
C GLY A 88 28.42 -9.54 39.02
N THR A 89 27.35 -8.85 38.63
CA THR A 89 26.68 -9.13 37.37
C THR A 89 26.88 -7.88 36.53
N SER A 90 27.88 -7.94 35.66
CA SER A 90 27.98 -7.06 34.48
C SER A 90 26.58 -6.83 33.91
N PRO A 91 26.19 -5.60 33.51
CA PRO A 91 24.95 -5.42 32.80
C PRO A 91 25.01 -6.31 31.57
N THR A 92 24.23 -7.39 31.57
CA THR A 92 24.13 -8.27 30.41
C THR A 92 23.63 -7.39 29.28
N PHE A 93 24.54 -7.05 28.37
CA PHE A 93 24.35 -6.25 27.16
C PHE A 93 23.15 -6.73 26.31
N LEU A 94 22.69 -7.95 26.57
CA LEU A 94 21.57 -8.62 25.94
C LEU A 94 20.18 -8.33 26.56
N SER A 95 20.07 -7.59 27.67
CA SER A 95 18.77 -7.27 28.28
C SER A 95 18.07 -6.05 27.69
N ASN A 96 18.83 -5.17 27.03
CA ASN A 96 18.30 -3.93 26.44
C ASN A 96 18.04 -4.06 24.93
N TRP A 97 18.27 -5.24 24.35
CA TRP A 97 18.05 -5.46 22.93
C TRP A 97 16.60 -5.89 22.70
N SER A 98 15.69 -4.92 22.65
CA SER A 98 14.41 -5.14 21.95
C SER A 98 14.70 -5.14 20.45
N PRO A 99 14.46 -6.25 19.72
CA PRO A 99 14.61 -6.23 18.29
C PRO A 99 13.65 -5.16 17.74
N PRO A 100 14.10 -4.35 16.78
CA PRO A 100 13.27 -3.30 16.23
C PRO A 100 11.93 -3.85 15.73
N ARG A 101 10.84 -3.12 16.00
CA ARG A 101 9.45 -3.54 15.72
C ARG A 101 9.21 -3.99 14.26
N TYR A 102 10.01 -3.50 13.32
CA TYR A 102 9.96 -3.90 11.92
C TYR A 102 10.43 -5.34 11.66
N LEU A 103 11.40 -5.87 12.43
CA LEU A 103 11.85 -7.26 12.31
C LEU A 103 10.78 -8.24 12.77
N TRP A 104 10.09 -7.92 13.87
CA TRP A 104 9.00 -8.75 14.37
C TRP A 104 7.80 -8.79 13.41
N ARG A 105 7.44 -7.63 12.83
CA ARG A 105 6.39 -7.57 11.79
C ARG A 105 6.84 -8.27 10.50
N GLY A 106 8.11 -8.18 10.12
CA GLY A 106 8.67 -8.93 8.98
C GLY A 106 8.58 -10.44 9.15
N LEU A 107 8.90 -10.95 10.35
CA LEU A 107 8.76 -12.38 10.66
C LEU A 107 7.29 -12.83 10.59
N SER A 108 6.36 -11.99 11.04
CA SER A 108 4.92 -12.29 10.94
C SER A 108 4.44 -12.43 9.49
N VAL A 109 5.02 -11.68 8.55
CA VAL A 109 4.73 -11.82 7.11
C VAL A 109 5.15 -13.20 6.61
N LEU A 110 6.33 -13.69 6.98
CA LEU A 110 6.82 -15.01 6.57
C LEU A 110 5.97 -16.14 7.14
N ILE A 111 5.55 -16.03 8.40
CA ILE A 111 4.67 -17.02 9.05
C ILE A 111 3.30 -17.04 8.37
N LEU A 112 2.70 -15.85 8.13
CA LEU A 112 1.43 -15.73 7.42
C LEU A 112 1.53 -16.24 5.99
N ALA A 113 2.63 -15.95 5.29
CA ALA A 113 2.89 -16.48 3.95
C ALA A 113 2.86 -18.01 3.96
N GLY A 114 3.60 -18.64 4.89
CA GLY A 114 3.63 -20.10 5.03
C GLY A 114 2.26 -20.69 5.35
N GLN A 115 1.50 -20.07 6.27
CA GLN A 115 0.14 -20.49 6.60
C GLN A 115 -0.82 -20.38 5.42
N VAL A 116 -0.80 -19.25 4.72
CA VAL A 116 -1.65 -19.00 3.54
C VAL A 116 -1.32 -19.99 2.43
N ILE A 117 -0.04 -20.26 2.16
CA ILE A 117 0.39 -21.25 1.16
C ILE A 117 -0.11 -22.64 1.53
N MET A 118 0.15 -23.10 2.76
CA MET A 118 -0.29 -24.42 3.22
C MET A 118 -1.81 -24.58 3.18
N LYS A 119 -2.57 -23.53 3.48
CA LYS A 119 -4.03 -23.60 3.52
C LYS A 119 -4.68 -23.42 2.16
N THR A 120 -4.09 -22.61 1.28
CA THR A 120 -4.48 -22.53 -0.13
C THR A 120 -4.33 -23.91 -0.78
N LEU A 121 -3.24 -24.63 -0.47
CA LEU A 121 -3.02 -26.01 -0.93
C LEU A 121 -3.99 -27.03 -0.32
N LYS A 122 -4.51 -26.79 0.90
CA LYS A 122 -5.53 -27.65 1.54
C LYS A 122 -6.96 -27.45 1.01
N GLY A 123 -7.20 -26.48 0.13
CA GLY A 123 -8.44 -26.39 -0.66
C GLY A 123 -9.73 -25.96 0.07
N LYS A 124 -9.69 -25.57 1.34
CA LYS A 124 -10.87 -25.03 2.07
C LYS A 124 -11.11 -23.55 1.73
N VAL A 125 -11.46 -23.26 0.48
CA VAL A 125 -11.61 -21.88 -0.01
C VAL A 125 -13.08 -21.48 -0.12
N HIS A 126 -13.43 -20.34 0.47
CA HIS A 126 -14.76 -19.73 0.35
C HIS A 126 -14.93 -19.05 -1.02
N TRP A 127 -15.36 -19.81 -2.03
CA TRP A 127 -15.41 -19.35 -3.43
C TRP A 127 -16.21 -18.06 -3.65
N ARG A 128 -17.33 -17.90 -2.92
CA ARG A 128 -18.17 -16.68 -2.99
C ARG A 128 -17.40 -15.43 -2.56
N ASN A 129 -16.62 -15.52 -1.48
CA ASN A 129 -15.81 -14.40 -0.99
C ASN A 129 -14.66 -14.12 -1.95
N THR A 130 -14.02 -15.16 -2.50
CA THR A 130 -12.96 -15.01 -3.51
C THR A 130 -13.46 -14.28 -4.76
N LEU A 131 -14.64 -14.62 -5.27
CA LEU A 131 -15.24 -13.95 -6.43
C LEU A 131 -15.52 -12.46 -6.16
N GLN A 132 -16.06 -12.13 -4.98
CA GLN A 132 -16.28 -10.73 -4.58
C GLN A 132 -14.96 -9.95 -4.51
N GLN A 133 -13.89 -10.57 -4.00
CA GLN A 133 -12.57 -9.93 -3.98
C GLN A 133 -11.98 -9.81 -5.38
N LEU A 134 -12.20 -10.80 -6.26
CA LEU A 134 -11.73 -10.78 -7.64
C LEU A 134 -12.37 -9.64 -8.44
N GLU A 135 -13.67 -9.40 -8.27
CA GLU A 135 -14.37 -8.26 -8.88
C GLU A 135 -13.82 -6.91 -8.41
N ARG A 136 -13.44 -6.81 -7.14
CA ARG A 136 -12.80 -5.60 -6.59
C ARG A 136 -11.39 -5.39 -7.12
N VAL A 137 -10.59 -6.45 -7.21
CA VAL A 137 -9.18 -6.35 -7.60
C VAL A 137 -9.05 -6.10 -9.10
N GLY A 138 -9.71 -6.91 -9.92
CA GLY A 138 -9.59 -6.88 -11.37
C GLY A 138 -10.31 -5.68 -11.99
N PRO A 139 -11.63 -5.79 -12.29
CA PRO A 139 -12.39 -4.78 -13.03
C PRO A 139 -12.20 -3.35 -12.55
N ARG A 140 -12.22 -3.12 -11.23
CA ARG A 140 -12.06 -1.76 -10.71
C ARG A 140 -10.69 -1.19 -11.02
N SER A 141 -9.63 -2.00 -11.10
CA SER A 141 -8.23 -1.55 -11.25
C SER A 141 -7.77 -1.44 -12.69
N VAL A 142 -8.51 -2.06 -13.62
CA VAL A 142 -8.22 -2.01 -15.06
C VAL A 142 -7.97 -0.58 -15.54
N GLY A 143 -8.89 0.36 -15.26
CA GLY A 143 -8.80 1.72 -15.79
C GLY A 143 -7.51 2.46 -15.39
N VAL A 144 -7.13 2.38 -14.11
CA VAL A 144 -5.89 3.03 -13.63
C VAL A 144 -4.66 2.34 -14.22
N CYS A 145 -4.65 1.01 -14.29
CA CYS A 145 -3.51 0.25 -14.81
C CYS A 145 -3.29 0.50 -16.31
N LEU A 146 -4.35 0.50 -17.11
CA LEU A 146 -4.26 0.78 -18.54
C LEU A 146 -3.80 2.20 -18.83
N LEU A 147 -4.31 3.18 -18.09
CA LEU A 147 -3.90 4.58 -18.24
C LEU A 147 -2.41 4.75 -17.93
N THR A 148 -1.95 4.18 -16.81
CA THR A 148 -0.53 4.22 -16.43
C THR A 148 0.33 3.49 -17.47
N ALA A 149 -0.07 2.31 -17.93
CA ALA A 149 0.67 1.54 -18.93
C ALA A 149 0.79 2.29 -20.26
N ALA A 150 -0.25 3.01 -20.70
CA ALA A 150 -0.21 3.83 -21.90
C ALA A 150 0.81 4.97 -21.79
N PHE A 151 0.82 5.72 -20.67
CA PHE A 151 1.79 6.79 -20.46
C PHE A 151 3.22 6.28 -20.33
N VAL A 152 3.42 5.14 -19.66
CA VAL A 152 4.72 4.48 -19.59
C VAL A 152 5.17 4.05 -20.99
N GLY A 153 4.28 3.44 -21.78
CA GLY A 153 4.49 3.11 -23.20
C GLY A 153 5.02 4.29 -24.01
N MET A 154 4.30 5.41 -23.95
CA MET A 154 4.68 6.63 -24.65
C MET A 154 6.04 7.17 -24.18
N ALA A 155 6.25 7.27 -22.86
CA ALA A 155 7.50 7.81 -22.30
C ALA A 155 8.73 6.97 -22.66
N PHE A 156 8.60 5.64 -22.67
CA PHE A 156 9.68 4.74 -23.08
C PHE A 156 9.94 4.81 -24.58
N THR A 157 8.90 4.93 -25.40
CA THR A 157 9.05 5.07 -26.86
C THR A 157 9.91 6.27 -27.23
N ILE A 158 9.67 7.43 -26.59
CA ILE A 158 10.47 8.65 -26.79
C ILE A 158 11.95 8.39 -26.52
N GLN A 159 12.26 7.66 -25.45
CA GLN A 159 13.65 7.37 -25.07
C GLN A 159 14.31 6.39 -26.05
N PHE A 160 13.63 5.28 -26.37
CA PHE A 160 14.17 4.24 -27.24
C PHE A 160 14.31 4.71 -28.69
N VAL A 161 13.30 5.36 -29.26
CA VAL A 161 13.38 5.84 -30.65
C VAL A 161 14.54 6.82 -30.83
N ARG A 162 14.71 7.76 -29.90
CA ARG A 162 15.80 8.76 -29.97
C ARG A 162 17.18 8.11 -29.94
N GLU A 163 17.38 7.11 -29.09
CA GLU A 163 18.68 6.45 -28.96
C GLU A 163 18.98 5.54 -30.15
N PHE A 164 17.99 4.78 -30.62
CA PHE A 164 18.16 3.90 -31.78
C PHE A 164 18.30 4.67 -33.10
N THR A 165 17.69 5.85 -33.21
CA THR A 165 17.90 6.74 -34.36
C THR A 165 19.35 7.18 -34.46
N ARG A 166 20.01 7.47 -33.33
CA ARG A 166 21.44 7.81 -33.31
C ARG A 166 22.33 6.66 -33.75
N LEU A 167 21.91 5.42 -33.47
CA LEU A 167 22.61 4.20 -33.87
C LEU A 167 22.26 3.72 -35.29
N GLY A 168 21.32 4.39 -35.98
CA GLY A 168 20.82 3.95 -37.29
C GLY A 168 19.94 2.69 -37.27
N LEU A 169 19.41 2.29 -36.11
CA LEU A 169 18.70 1.02 -35.88
C LEU A 169 17.17 1.16 -35.73
N ASN A 170 16.55 2.08 -36.48
CA ASN A 170 15.12 2.41 -36.33
C ASN A 170 14.16 1.23 -36.48
N ARG A 171 14.53 0.21 -37.26
CA ARG A 171 13.70 -0.99 -37.48
C ARG A 171 13.70 -1.98 -36.29
N SER A 172 14.64 -1.85 -35.36
CA SER A 172 14.77 -2.74 -34.20
C SER A 172 14.11 -2.20 -32.93
N VAL A 173 13.63 -0.96 -32.96
CA VAL A 173 13.05 -0.27 -31.80
C VAL A 173 11.87 -1.06 -31.22
N GLY A 174 10.96 -1.52 -32.09
CA GLY A 174 9.77 -2.27 -31.66
C GLY A 174 10.12 -3.57 -30.94
N GLY A 175 11.10 -4.32 -31.44
CA GLY A 175 11.59 -5.55 -30.82
C GLY A 175 12.13 -5.33 -29.41
N VAL A 176 12.99 -4.34 -29.24
CA VAL A 176 13.60 -4.04 -27.93
C VAL A 176 12.56 -3.52 -26.94
N LEU A 177 11.64 -2.67 -27.41
CA LEU A 177 10.54 -2.18 -26.60
C LEU A 177 9.66 -3.34 -26.13
N ALA A 178 9.28 -4.26 -27.01
CA ALA A 178 8.47 -5.42 -26.68
C ALA A 178 9.15 -6.35 -25.64
N LEU A 179 10.46 -6.56 -25.76
CA LEU A 179 11.23 -7.32 -24.78
C LEU A 179 11.27 -6.61 -23.42
N ALA A 180 11.50 -5.30 -23.40
CA ALA A 180 11.50 -4.52 -22.15
C ALA A 180 10.13 -4.53 -21.46
N PHE A 181 9.05 -4.37 -22.24
CA PHE A 181 7.67 -4.42 -21.76
C PHE A 181 7.27 -5.78 -21.21
N SER A 182 7.60 -6.86 -21.92
CA SER A 182 7.23 -8.21 -21.49
C SER A 182 8.03 -8.67 -20.26
N ARG A 183 9.35 -8.45 -20.24
CA ARG A 183 10.21 -9.03 -19.20
C ARG A 183 10.17 -8.31 -17.86
N GLU A 184 10.07 -6.98 -17.88
CA GLU A 184 10.26 -6.16 -16.68
C GLU A 184 9.12 -5.16 -16.48
N LEU A 185 8.88 -4.30 -17.48
CA LEU A 185 8.03 -3.11 -17.30
C LEU A 185 6.57 -3.44 -17.01
N SER A 186 5.93 -4.33 -17.77
CA SER A 186 4.49 -4.59 -17.59
C SER A 186 4.18 -5.26 -16.24
N PRO A 187 4.89 -6.32 -15.83
CA PRO A 187 4.68 -6.94 -14.52
C PRO A 187 4.94 -5.97 -13.36
N VAL A 188 6.03 -5.21 -13.40
CA VAL A 188 6.42 -4.30 -12.32
C VAL A 188 5.47 -3.11 -12.22
N VAL A 189 5.20 -2.41 -13.33
CA VAL A 189 4.31 -1.22 -13.33
C VAL A 189 2.91 -1.59 -12.86
N THR A 190 2.35 -2.69 -13.35
CA THR A 190 1.03 -3.17 -12.93
C THR A 190 1.01 -3.47 -11.42
N SER A 191 2.05 -4.13 -10.92
CA SER A 191 2.14 -4.50 -9.50
C SER A 191 2.29 -3.30 -8.59
N ILE A 192 3.04 -2.27 -9.00
CA ILE A 192 3.17 -1.01 -8.24
C ILE A 192 1.82 -0.30 -8.11
N VAL A 193 1.07 -0.18 -9.21
CA VAL A 193 -0.26 0.45 -9.20
C VAL A 193 -1.23 -0.33 -8.32
N VAL A 194 -1.24 -1.66 -8.44
CA VAL A 194 -2.13 -2.53 -7.64
C VAL A 194 -1.73 -2.55 -6.17
N ALA A 195 -0.43 -2.53 -5.83
CA ALA A 195 0.05 -2.41 -4.46
C ALA A 195 -0.44 -1.11 -3.81
N GLY A 196 -0.31 0.02 -4.53
CA GLY A 196 -0.77 1.31 -4.05
C GLY A 196 -2.27 1.38 -3.83
N ARG A 197 -3.09 0.79 -4.71
CA ARG A 197 -4.54 0.91 -4.61
C ARG A 197 -5.20 -0.23 -3.83
N ILE A 198 -4.99 -1.47 -4.27
CA ILE A 198 -5.62 -2.65 -3.68
C ILE A 198 -4.88 -3.07 -2.41
N GLY A 199 -3.56 -3.02 -2.39
CA GLY A 199 -2.77 -3.30 -1.18
C GLY A 199 -3.13 -2.35 -0.03
N SER A 200 -3.22 -1.05 -0.31
CA SER A 200 -3.70 -0.06 0.67
C SER A 200 -5.11 -0.36 1.17
N ALA A 201 -6.05 -0.65 0.25
CA ALA A 201 -7.42 -0.96 0.62
C ALA A 201 -7.49 -2.21 1.52
N PHE A 202 -6.71 -3.24 1.22
CA PHE A 202 -6.68 -4.45 2.01
C PHE A 202 -6.14 -4.22 3.42
N ALA A 203 -5.04 -3.47 3.53
CA ALA A 203 -4.45 -3.11 4.83
C ALA A 203 -5.41 -2.24 5.66
N ALA A 204 -6.06 -1.25 5.04
CA ALA A 204 -7.00 -0.36 5.71
C ALA A 204 -8.27 -1.10 6.20
N GLU A 205 -8.86 -1.96 5.37
CA GLU A 205 -10.03 -2.76 5.75
C GLU A 205 -9.70 -3.70 6.92
N LEU A 206 -8.61 -4.47 6.81
CA LEU A 206 -8.22 -5.41 7.88
C LEU A 206 -7.77 -4.69 9.13
N GLY A 207 -7.07 -3.57 9.00
CA GLY A 207 -6.68 -2.74 10.13
C GLY A 207 -7.89 -2.18 10.88
N THR A 208 -8.92 -1.75 10.16
CA THR A 208 -10.17 -1.28 10.76
C THR A 208 -10.92 -2.40 11.48
N MET A 209 -10.96 -3.60 10.88
CA MET A 209 -11.55 -4.79 11.50
C MET A 209 -10.78 -5.21 12.76
N GLN A 210 -9.45 -5.11 12.73
CA GLN A 210 -8.59 -5.45 13.85
C GLN A 210 -8.78 -4.48 15.02
N VAL A 211 -8.79 -3.18 14.74
CA VAL A 211 -9.00 -2.13 15.75
C VAL A 211 -10.41 -2.16 16.35
N SER A 212 -11.39 -2.67 15.59
CA SER A 212 -12.78 -2.80 16.04
C SER A 212 -13.08 -4.17 16.68
N GLU A 213 -12.05 -4.98 17.00
CA GLU A 213 -12.17 -6.33 17.59
C GLU A 213 -13.04 -7.32 16.78
N GLN A 214 -13.30 -7.00 15.50
CA GLN A 214 -14.10 -7.87 14.61
C GLN A 214 -13.34 -9.16 14.28
N THR A 215 -12.01 -9.06 14.12
CA THR A 215 -11.15 -10.23 13.89
C THR A 215 -11.17 -11.20 15.08
N ASP A 216 -11.23 -10.68 16.31
CA ASP A 216 -11.30 -11.48 17.54
C ASP A 216 -12.69 -12.10 17.73
N THR A 217 -13.74 -11.36 17.37
CA THR A 217 -15.11 -11.87 17.34
C THR A 217 -15.21 -13.12 16.45
N LEU A 218 -14.58 -13.12 15.27
CA LEU A 218 -14.56 -14.29 14.39
C LEU A 218 -13.90 -15.52 15.05
N ARG A 219 -12.83 -15.33 15.83
CA ARG A 219 -12.15 -16.42 16.55
C ARG A 219 -13.05 -17.03 17.62
N VAL A 220 -13.81 -16.20 18.35
CA VAL A 220 -14.78 -16.66 19.36
C VAL A 220 -15.94 -17.44 18.72
N LEU A 221 -16.33 -17.07 17.49
CA LEU A 221 -17.32 -17.79 16.69
C LEU A 221 -16.79 -19.09 16.04
N GLY A 222 -15.55 -19.49 16.35
CA GLY A 222 -14.94 -20.73 15.85
C GLY A 222 -14.44 -20.66 14.40
N SER A 223 -14.37 -19.47 13.81
CA SER A 223 -13.85 -19.26 12.45
C SER A 223 -12.44 -18.67 12.48
N ASP A 224 -11.51 -19.26 11.72
CA ASP A 224 -10.17 -18.70 11.61
C ASP A 224 -10.18 -17.44 10.72
N PRO A 225 -9.83 -16.25 11.25
CA PRO A 225 -9.84 -15.01 10.49
C PRO A 225 -8.88 -15.03 9.29
N VAL A 226 -7.79 -15.80 9.35
CA VAL A 226 -6.85 -15.92 8.22
C VAL A 226 -7.55 -16.60 7.03
N ASP A 227 -8.35 -17.63 7.29
CA ASP A 227 -9.02 -18.40 6.24
C ASP A 227 -10.19 -17.66 5.62
N TYR A 228 -10.90 -16.91 6.46
CA TYR A 228 -12.09 -16.19 6.02
C TYR A 228 -11.77 -14.85 5.34
N LEU A 229 -10.74 -14.14 5.80
CA LEU A 229 -10.42 -12.79 5.33
C LEU A 229 -9.21 -12.72 4.41
N VAL A 230 -8.12 -13.44 4.73
CA VAL A 230 -6.82 -13.29 4.04
C VAL A 230 -6.75 -14.18 2.79
N THR A 231 -7.02 -15.48 2.94
CA THR A 231 -6.96 -16.46 1.84
C THR A 231 -7.75 -16.04 0.58
N PRO A 232 -9.02 -15.61 0.65
CA PRO A 232 -9.75 -15.20 -0.56
C PRO A 232 -9.15 -13.98 -1.25
N ARG A 233 -8.56 -13.04 -0.50
CA ARG A 233 -7.88 -11.86 -1.06
C ARG A 233 -6.61 -12.24 -1.80
N VAL A 234 -5.83 -13.17 -1.25
CA VAL A 234 -4.58 -13.66 -1.85
C VAL A 234 -4.87 -14.39 -3.15
N ILE A 235 -5.86 -15.28 -3.17
CA ILE A 235 -6.24 -15.99 -4.39
C ILE A 235 -6.77 -15.01 -5.43
N ALA A 236 -7.62 -14.06 -5.04
CA ALA A 236 -8.15 -13.05 -5.95
C ALA A 236 -7.06 -12.19 -6.60
N THR A 237 -6.06 -11.71 -5.85
CA THR A 237 -4.96 -10.91 -6.44
C THR A 237 -4.01 -11.75 -7.28
N CYS A 238 -3.71 -12.96 -6.84
CA CYS A 238 -2.87 -13.92 -7.55
C CYS A 238 -3.44 -14.24 -8.94
N VAL A 239 -4.77 -14.38 -9.04
CA VAL A 239 -5.46 -14.61 -10.32
C VAL A 239 -5.63 -13.31 -11.10
N ALA A 240 -6.01 -12.20 -10.47
CA ALA A 240 -6.30 -10.95 -11.19
C ALA A 240 -5.06 -10.30 -11.83
N LEU A 241 -3.91 -10.32 -11.14
CA LEU A 241 -2.71 -9.63 -11.62
C LEU A 241 -2.19 -10.10 -12.98
N PRO A 242 -2.04 -11.40 -13.30
CA PRO A 242 -1.57 -11.82 -14.61
C PRO A 242 -2.45 -11.34 -15.77
N PHE A 243 -3.78 -11.34 -15.59
CA PHE A 243 -4.68 -10.78 -16.59
C PHE A 243 -4.49 -9.27 -16.74
N LEU A 244 -4.33 -8.55 -15.61
CA LEU A 244 -4.10 -7.11 -15.63
C LEU A 244 -2.76 -6.76 -16.30
N THR A 245 -1.71 -7.53 -16.04
CA THR A 245 -0.39 -7.36 -16.65
C THR A 245 -0.43 -7.57 -18.16
N LEU A 246 -1.18 -8.58 -18.63
CA LEU A 246 -1.33 -8.82 -20.06
C LEU A 246 -2.07 -7.67 -20.76
N LEU A 247 -3.11 -7.12 -20.12
CA LEU A 247 -3.81 -5.93 -20.62
C LEU A 247 -2.91 -4.68 -20.63
N CYS A 248 -2.09 -4.49 -19.59
CA CYS A 248 -1.10 -3.41 -19.54
C CYS A 248 -0.06 -3.55 -20.65
N PHE A 249 0.39 -4.78 -20.94
CA PHE A 249 1.34 -5.05 -22.00
C PHE A 249 0.77 -4.66 -23.37
N THR A 250 -0.47 -5.08 -23.68
CA THR A 250 -1.09 -4.79 -24.97
C THR A 250 -1.35 -3.29 -25.17
N ILE A 251 -1.88 -2.61 -24.14
CA ILE A 251 -2.13 -1.16 -24.20
C ILE A 251 -0.82 -0.36 -24.20
N GLY A 252 0.18 -0.79 -23.43
CA GLY A 252 1.52 -0.20 -23.45
C GLY A 252 2.11 -0.25 -24.86
N MET A 253 2.16 -1.43 -25.47
CA MET A 253 2.66 -1.61 -26.85
C MET A 253 1.82 -0.85 -27.89
N ALA A 254 0.49 -0.83 -27.76
CA ALA A 254 -0.37 -0.09 -28.67
C ALA A 254 -0.11 1.43 -28.60
N SER A 255 -0.04 1.98 -27.39
CA SER A 255 0.27 3.40 -27.18
C SER A 255 1.65 3.79 -27.70
N SER A 256 2.64 2.91 -27.52
CA SER A 256 3.98 3.07 -28.06
C SER A 256 4.02 3.12 -29.58
N ALA A 257 3.31 2.20 -30.25
CA ALA A 257 3.25 2.17 -31.70
C ALA A 257 2.54 3.41 -32.28
N LEU A 258 1.44 3.84 -31.65
CA LEU A 258 0.73 5.08 -32.05
C LEU A 258 1.61 6.33 -31.89
N LEU A 259 2.38 6.44 -30.81
CA LEU A 259 3.26 7.57 -30.60
C LEU A 259 4.42 7.59 -31.60
N ALA A 260 5.01 6.43 -31.86
CA ALA A 260 6.14 6.32 -32.77
C ALA A 260 5.76 6.70 -34.22
N ASP A 261 4.54 6.35 -34.64
CA ASP A 261 4.00 6.74 -35.95
C ASP A 261 3.71 8.25 -36.00
N SER A 262 2.98 8.77 -35.02
CA SER A 262 2.54 10.17 -35.01
C SER A 262 3.66 11.19 -34.82
N VAL A 263 4.66 10.89 -33.99
CA VAL A 263 5.73 11.85 -33.62
C VAL A 263 7.01 11.62 -34.43
N TYR A 264 7.38 10.36 -34.69
CA TYR A 264 8.67 10.01 -35.29
C TYR A 264 8.56 9.49 -36.73
N GLY A 265 7.34 9.35 -37.27
CA GLY A 265 7.12 8.86 -38.62
C GLY A 265 7.52 7.40 -38.84
N VAL A 266 7.67 6.62 -37.75
CA VAL A 266 7.98 5.19 -37.83
C VAL A 266 6.68 4.42 -37.94
N SER A 267 6.44 3.82 -39.10
CA SER A 267 5.19 3.09 -39.35
C SER A 267 4.90 2.04 -38.29
N ILE A 268 3.65 2.03 -37.80
CA ILE A 268 3.11 1.05 -36.84
C ILE A 268 3.45 -0.39 -37.24
N ASN A 269 3.34 -0.72 -38.53
CA ASN A 269 3.60 -2.06 -39.04
C ASN A 269 5.05 -2.50 -38.80
N ILE A 270 6.02 -1.60 -38.93
CA ILE A 270 7.44 -1.89 -38.69
C ILE A 270 7.67 -2.22 -37.22
N ILE A 271 7.01 -1.48 -36.32
CA ILE A 271 7.16 -1.66 -34.88
C ILE A 271 6.53 -2.97 -34.43
N LEU A 272 5.31 -3.26 -34.89
CA LEU A 272 4.60 -4.49 -34.53
C LEU A 272 5.28 -5.73 -35.11
N ASP A 273 5.74 -5.67 -36.36
CA ASP A 273 6.47 -6.77 -36.98
C ASP A 273 7.83 -7.02 -36.31
N SER A 274 8.55 -5.95 -35.95
CA SER A 274 9.78 -6.03 -35.15
C SER A 274 9.53 -6.62 -33.75
N ALA A 275 8.45 -6.20 -33.10
CA ALA A 275 8.01 -6.72 -31.81
C ALA A 275 7.68 -8.23 -31.88
N GLN A 276 6.91 -8.64 -32.88
CA GLN A 276 6.52 -10.03 -33.08
C GLN A 276 7.72 -10.94 -33.38
N ARG A 277 8.71 -10.44 -34.14
CA ARG A 277 9.95 -11.19 -34.41
C ARG A 277 10.86 -11.33 -33.20
N ALA A 278 10.85 -10.35 -32.28
CA ALA A 278 11.69 -10.38 -31.08
C ALA A 278 11.06 -11.17 -29.92
N LEU A 279 9.75 -11.09 -29.75
CA LEU A 279 9.03 -11.74 -28.64
C LEU A 279 9.05 -13.26 -28.79
N ARG A 280 9.43 -13.95 -27.72
CA ARG A 280 9.25 -15.39 -27.60
C ARG A 280 8.02 -15.68 -26.72
N PRO A 281 7.32 -16.80 -26.94
CA PRO A 281 6.22 -17.21 -26.04
C PRO A 281 6.65 -17.31 -24.58
N TRP A 282 7.93 -17.67 -24.34
CA TRP A 282 8.51 -17.72 -23.01
C TRP A 282 8.53 -16.37 -22.30
N ASP A 283 8.73 -15.25 -23.01
CA ASP A 283 8.76 -13.91 -22.41
C ASP A 283 7.38 -13.58 -21.80
N ILE A 284 6.28 -13.92 -22.49
CA ILE A 284 4.92 -13.71 -22.01
C ILE A 284 4.59 -14.62 -20.83
N ILE A 285 4.95 -15.91 -20.89
CA ILE A 285 4.70 -16.86 -19.80
C ILE A 285 5.47 -16.43 -18.55
N SER A 286 6.74 -16.03 -18.70
CA SER A 286 7.55 -15.55 -17.58
C SER A 286 6.95 -14.29 -16.93
N ALA A 287 6.40 -13.38 -17.73
CA ALA A 287 5.69 -12.19 -17.25
C ALA A 287 4.45 -12.54 -16.41
N MET A 288 3.67 -13.52 -16.86
CA MET A 288 2.51 -14.01 -16.13
C MET A 288 2.91 -14.64 -14.79
N ILE A 289 3.93 -15.51 -14.78
CA ILE A 289 4.41 -16.14 -13.54
C ILE A 289 4.93 -15.08 -12.56
N LYS A 290 5.73 -14.11 -13.03
CA LYS A 290 6.20 -12.98 -12.22
C LYS A 290 5.04 -12.20 -11.59
N SER A 291 4.06 -11.81 -12.41
CA SER A 291 2.90 -11.05 -11.93
C SER A 291 2.06 -11.83 -10.89
N GLN A 292 1.98 -13.15 -11.02
CA GLN A 292 1.32 -14.00 -10.04
C GLN A 292 2.05 -13.98 -8.69
N VAL A 293 3.39 -14.09 -8.71
CA VAL A 293 4.22 -13.96 -7.51
C VAL A 293 4.06 -12.58 -6.88
N PHE A 294 4.11 -11.50 -7.67
CA PHE A 294 3.90 -10.14 -7.16
C PHE A 294 2.52 -9.97 -6.51
N GLY A 295 1.48 -10.58 -7.08
CA GLY A 295 0.12 -10.52 -6.52
C GLY A 295 -0.01 -11.25 -5.19
N SER A 296 0.73 -12.35 -5.03
CA SER A 296 0.84 -13.04 -3.75
C SER A 296 1.57 -12.20 -2.70
N ILE A 297 2.69 -11.56 -3.07
CA ILE A 297 3.46 -10.70 -2.16
C ILE A 297 2.61 -9.51 -1.68
N ILE A 298 1.95 -8.80 -2.60
CA ILE A 298 1.11 -7.64 -2.28
C ILE A 298 0.02 -8.03 -1.29
N SER A 299 -0.74 -9.08 -1.60
CA SER A 299 -1.86 -9.50 -0.75
C SER A 299 -1.42 -9.99 0.62
N ILE A 300 -0.36 -10.81 0.70
CA ILE A 300 0.16 -11.35 1.96
C ILE A 300 0.71 -10.22 2.83
N VAL A 301 1.55 -9.34 2.28
CA VAL A 301 2.14 -8.22 3.02
C VAL A 301 1.04 -7.26 3.48
N SER A 302 0.13 -6.85 2.60
CA SER A 302 -0.96 -5.95 2.97
C SER A 302 -1.89 -6.53 4.02
N CYS A 303 -2.22 -7.82 3.93
CA CYS A 303 -3.05 -8.47 4.94
C CYS A 303 -2.33 -8.62 6.28
N ALA A 304 -1.04 -8.98 6.26
CA ALA A 304 -0.22 -9.11 7.47
C ALA A 304 -0.11 -7.78 8.23
N TRP A 305 0.11 -6.68 7.52
CA TRP A 305 0.15 -5.35 8.13
C TRP A 305 -1.23 -4.90 8.63
N GLY A 306 -2.31 -5.26 7.94
CA GLY A 306 -3.69 -5.04 8.38
C GLY A 306 -4.01 -5.76 9.69
N VAL A 307 -3.80 -7.08 9.77
CA VAL A 307 -4.14 -7.87 10.97
C VAL A 307 -3.24 -7.60 12.18
N THR A 308 -2.07 -7.00 11.97
CA THR A 308 -1.14 -6.59 13.06
C THR A 308 -1.30 -5.11 13.42
N THR A 309 -2.33 -4.44 12.92
CA THR A 309 -2.57 -3.02 13.21
C THR A 309 -2.99 -2.80 14.67
N LEU A 310 -2.41 -1.79 15.30
CA LEU A 310 -2.69 -1.35 16.68
C LEU A 310 -2.84 0.17 16.70
N GLY A 311 -3.59 0.72 17.65
CA GLY A 311 -3.60 2.17 17.91
C GLY A 311 -4.65 2.99 17.16
N GLY A 312 -5.87 2.46 17.01
CA GLY A 312 -7.00 3.24 16.51
C GLY A 312 -6.89 3.62 15.02
N ALA A 313 -7.65 4.64 14.60
CA ALA A 313 -7.64 5.12 13.22
C ALA A 313 -6.26 5.61 12.73
N LYS A 314 -5.44 6.19 13.63
CA LYS A 314 -4.07 6.61 13.30
C LYS A 314 -3.19 5.40 12.95
N GLY A 315 -3.28 4.33 13.74
CA GLY A 315 -2.55 3.09 13.48
C GLY A 315 -2.93 2.40 12.17
N VAL A 316 -4.20 2.50 11.76
CA VAL A 316 -4.67 2.01 10.45
C VAL A 316 -3.97 2.76 9.31
N GLY A 317 -3.88 4.09 9.39
CA GLY A 317 -3.16 4.89 8.40
C GLY A 317 -1.69 4.52 8.29
N GLU A 318 -0.98 4.45 9.42
CA GLU A 318 0.45 4.08 9.47
C GLU A 318 0.72 2.66 8.97
N SER A 319 -0.15 1.71 9.30
CA SER A 319 -0.01 0.33 8.83
C SER A 319 -0.32 0.21 7.34
N THR A 320 -1.24 1.02 6.82
CA THR A 320 -1.57 1.08 5.39
C THR A 320 -0.39 1.58 4.57
N THR A 321 0.23 2.69 4.97
CA THR A 321 1.41 3.23 4.24
C THR A 321 2.59 2.28 4.32
N SER A 322 2.86 1.72 5.50
CA SER A 322 3.95 0.76 5.71
C SER A 322 3.75 -0.52 4.87
N ALA A 323 2.51 -1.01 4.79
CA ALA A 323 2.16 -2.17 3.97
C ALA A 323 2.52 -1.95 2.49
N VAL A 324 2.20 -0.78 1.94
CA VAL A 324 2.50 -0.44 0.54
C VAL A 324 4.00 -0.39 0.31
N VAL A 325 4.73 0.34 1.15
CA VAL A 325 6.19 0.48 1.01
C VAL A 325 6.89 -0.87 1.07
N ILE A 326 6.52 -1.73 2.03
CA ILE A 326 7.13 -3.05 2.17
C ILE A 326 6.73 -3.98 1.02
N SER A 327 5.50 -3.86 0.50
CA SER A 327 5.09 -4.59 -0.69
C SER A 327 5.93 -4.18 -1.91
N LEU A 328 6.19 -2.88 -2.09
CA LEU A 328 7.02 -2.37 -3.19
C LEU A 328 8.47 -2.87 -3.10
N VAL A 329 9.07 -2.82 -1.90
CA VAL A 329 10.40 -3.39 -1.68
C VAL A 329 10.41 -4.89 -1.97
N GLY A 330 9.39 -5.62 -1.49
CA GLY A 330 9.25 -7.05 -1.75
C GLY A 330 9.09 -7.39 -3.24
N ILE A 331 8.36 -6.56 -4.00
CA ILE A 331 8.22 -6.71 -5.46
C ILE A 331 9.57 -6.55 -6.14
N PHE A 332 10.36 -5.51 -5.82
CA PHE A 332 11.67 -5.32 -6.45
C PHE A 332 12.67 -6.44 -6.12
N VAL A 333 12.67 -6.92 -4.87
CA VAL A 333 13.52 -8.06 -4.48
C VAL A 333 13.10 -9.34 -5.24
N ALA A 334 11.80 -9.60 -5.32
CA ALA A 334 11.28 -10.75 -6.04
C ALA A 334 11.52 -10.64 -7.56
N ASP A 335 11.41 -9.44 -8.13
CA ASP A 335 11.67 -9.19 -9.54
C ASP A 335 13.12 -9.50 -9.90
N PHE A 336 14.07 -9.01 -9.10
CA PHE A 336 15.48 -9.35 -9.26
C PHE A 336 15.73 -10.86 -9.17
N ALA A 337 15.17 -11.52 -8.15
CA ALA A 337 15.35 -12.97 -7.95
C ALA A 337 14.76 -13.79 -9.11
N LEU A 338 13.57 -13.44 -9.59
CA LEU A 338 12.91 -14.12 -10.70
C LEU A 338 13.57 -13.84 -12.04
N SER A 339 13.99 -12.60 -12.30
CA SER A 339 14.77 -12.25 -13.49
C SER A 339 16.07 -13.04 -13.54
N TYR A 340 16.78 -13.12 -12.42
CA TYR A 340 17.99 -13.91 -12.32
C TYR A 340 17.72 -15.39 -12.63
N CYS A 341 16.68 -15.99 -12.04
CA CYS A 341 16.32 -17.39 -12.26
C CYS A 341 15.87 -17.69 -13.70
N PHE A 342 15.06 -16.83 -14.32
CA PHE A 342 14.51 -17.09 -15.66
C PHE A 342 15.47 -16.76 -16.80
N PHE A 343 16.37 -15.79 -16.64
CA PHE A 343 17.23 -15.30 -17.73
C PHE A 343 18.72 -15.67 -17.59
N GLN A 344 19.10 -16.43 -16.55
CA GLN A 344 20.46 -16.96 -16.36
C GLN A 344 21.03 -17.65 -17.63
N GLY A 345 20.19 -18.41 -18.36
CA GLY A 345 20.64 -19.18 -19.53
C GLY A 345 21.08 -18.36 -20.75
N ALA A 346 20.77 -17.07 -20.84
CA ALA A 346 21.23 -16.22 -21.95
C ALA A 346 22.66 -15.70 -21.74
N GLY A 347 23.12 -15.57 -20.50
CA GLY A 347 24.47 -15.11 -20.16
C GLY A 347 25.56 -16.16 -20.35
N ASP A 348 25.21 -17.45 -20.24
CA ASP A 348 26.17 -18.56 -20.39
C ASP A 348 26.74 -18.66 -21.81
N GLN A 349 26.02 -18.18 -22.83
CA GLN A 349 26.56 -18.13 -24.19
C GLN A 349 27.71 -17.12 -24.34
N LEU A 350 27.71 -16.04 -23.54
CA LEU A 350 28.81 -15.08 -23.49
C LEU A 350 30.00 -15.65 -22.70
N LYS A 351 29.73 -16.40 -21.63
CA LYS A 351 30.77 -17.06 -20.82
C LYS A 351 31.49 -18.18 -21.58
N ASN A 352 30.83 -18.81 -22.54
CA ASN A 352 31.41 -19.84 -23.41
C ASN A 352 32.10 -19.27 -24.67
N CYS A 353 31.96 -17.96 -24.94
CA CYS A 353 32.60 -17.26 -26.06
C CYS A 353 33.84 -16.44 -25.65
N ILE A 354 34.15 -16.36 -24.36
CA ILE A 354 35.36 -15.74 -23.79
C ILE A 354 36.30 -16.86 -23.35
#